data_AF-A0A7S2B4B5-F1
#
_entry.id   AF-A0A7S2B4B5-F1
#
_cell.length_a   1.000
_cell.length_b   1.000
_cell.length_c   1.000
_cell.angle_alpha   90.00
_cell.angle_beta   90.00
_cell.angle_gamma   90.00
#
_symmetry.space_group_name_H-M   'P 1'
#
loop_
_entity.id
_entity.type
_entity.pdbx_description
1 polymer ?
#
loop_
_entity_poly.entity_id
_entity_poly.type
_entity_poly.pdbx_seq_one_letter_code
_entity_poly.pdbx_strand_id
1 'polypeptide(L)'
;DVCSLKQDARVDCAFSGADQKSCEAKGCCWEAVDPNPKNIPWCFFNSSAPTPAPGPPGPKPGCGIFSGNQCSGNQIHTDASYEANRWYTPLKGEPDYLPSFQDYGRLVAHAHVTYADATLTSASVEIIAKHRDSSVELTYVIGGKKQSSNKAAFSASQTEQVTISVMGADGSAIELDPVDFRWNAGEVKERKGDYRGGQKGAIVEMFGWPHAEVEQECKDLAAMGYLGVKVFPVMEQVMSTQPFNNMLNPWYFMYQPVSYRLQGRMGTRDELRHMIKTCRSLGVRVYADAVINHMSGGGNDAN
;
A
#
# COMPACT_ATOMS: atom_id res chain seq x y z
N ASP A 1 26.72 -24.91 -19.67
CA ASP A 1 25.61 -24.36 -20.46
C ASP A 1 24.61 -23.72 -19.52
N VAL A 2 24.03 -22.56 -19.84
CA VAL A 2 23.12 -21.81 -18.94
C VAL A 2 21.81 -22.56 -18.63
N CYS A 3 21.53 -23.61 -19.40
CA CYS A 3 20.39 -24.51 -19.24
C CYS A 3 20.72 -25.85 -18.58
N SER A 4 21.97 -26.09 -18.18
CA SER A 4 22.38 -27.33 -17.50
C SER A 4 22.10 -27.27 -15.99
N LEU A 5 20.83 -27.20 -15.60
CA LEU A 5 20.39 -27.25 -14.20
C LEU A 5 20.00 -28.68 -13.79
N LYS A 6 20.39 -29.08 -12.59
CA LYS A 6 19.89 -30.31 -11.97
C LYS A 6 18.37 -30.24 -11.86
N GLN A 7 17.68 -31.36 -12.07
CA GLN A 7 16.22 -31.42 -12.09
C GLN A 7 15.57 -30.91 -10.78
N ASP A 8 16.22 -31.12 -9.64
CA ASP A 8 15.78 -30.64 -8.32
C ASP A 8 16.02 -29.14 -8.09
N ALA A 9 16.84 -28.50 -8.93
CA ALA A 9 17.11 -27.06 -8.90
C ALA A 9 16.29 -26.28 -9.93
N ARG A 10 15.44 -26.95 -10.73
CA ARG A 10 14.62 -26.29 -11.76
C ARG A 10 13.45 -25.56 -11.12
N VAL A 11 13.26 -24.32 -11.53
CA VAL A 11 12.10 -23.50 -11.19
C VAL A 11 11.31 -23.24 -12.47
N ASP A 12 10.00 -23.48 -12.40
CA ASP A 12 9.06 -23.30 -13.49
C ASP A 12 9.07 -21.86 -14.05
N CYS A 13 9.31 -21.73 -15.36
CA CYS A 13 9.26 -20.46 -16.07
C CYS A 13 7.92 -20.22 -16.81
N ALA A 14 7.11 -21.27 -16.99
CA ALA A 14 5.80 -21.19 -17.63
C ALA A 14 4.91 -22.37 -17.22
N PHE A 15 3.66 -22.06 -16.85
CA PHE A 15 2.63 -23.00 -16.38
C PHE A 15 2.54 -24.32 -17.16
N SER A 16 2.09 -25.36 -16.46
CA SER A 16 1.83 -26.72 -16.97
C SER A 16 1.10 -26.71 -18.32
N GLY A 17 1.75 -27.27 -19.35
CA GLY A 17 1.23 -27.32 -20.73
C GLY A 17 1.85 -26.33 -21.71
N ALA A 18 2.81 -25.50 -21.29
CA ALA A 18 3.68 -24.77 -22.21
C ALA A 18 4.41 -25.75 -23.12
N ASP A 19 4.46 -25.49 -24.43
CA ASP A 19 5.31 -26.24 -25.36
C ASP A 19 6.73 -25.64 -25.39
N GLN A 20 7.68 -26.40 -25.95
CA GLN A 20 9.08 -25.97 -26.05
C GLN A 20 9.23 -24.58 -26.67
N LYS A 21 8.48 -24.32 -27.73
CA LYS A 21 8.56 -23.07 -28.48
C LYS A 21 8.10 -21.87 -27.63
N SER A 22 7.02 -22.03 -26.88
CA SER A 22 6.47 -21.02 -25.98
C SER A 22 7.38 -20.76 -24.76
N CYS A 23 8.13 -21.78 -24.33
CA CYS A 23 9.11 -21.67 -23.25
C CYS A 23 10.35 -20.89 -23.68
N GLU A 24 10.96 -21.29 -24.80
CA GLU A 24 12.19 -20.67 -25.32
C GLU A 24 11.94 -19.23 -25.77
N ALA A 25 10.75 -18.93 -26.30
CA ALA A 25 10.34 -17.56 -26.64
C ALA A 25 10.34 -16.59 -25.44
N LYS A 26 10.27 -17.10 -24.21
CA LYS A 26 10.37 -16.32 -22.97
C LYS A 26 11.80 -16.21 -22.43
N GLY A 27 12.79 -16.69 -23.18
CA GLY A 27 14.20 -16.70 -22.77
C GLY A 27 14.52 -17.78 -21.72
N CYS A 28 13.67 -18.80 -21.62
CA CYS A 28 13.81 -19.90 -20.67
C CYS A 28 14.35 -21.17 -21.30
N CYS A 29 14.77 -22.08 -20.43
CA CYS A 29 15.34 -23.37 -20.80
C CYS A 29 14.24 -24.42 -20.88
N TRP A 30 14.32 -25.30 -21.88
CA TRP A 30 13.41 -26.41 -22.04
C TRP A 30 14.14 -27.76 -21.97
N GLU A 31 13.66 -28.65 -21.12
CA GLU A 31 14.13 -30.04 -21.07
C GLU A 31 13.04 -30.95 -20.50
N ALA A 32 12.52 -31.85 -21.34
CA ALA A 32 11.52 -32.81 -20.93
C ALA A 32 12.08 -33.83 -19.93
N VAL A 33 11.25 -34.24 -18.98
CA VAL A 33 11.54 -35.29 -18.01
C VAL A 33 10.56 -36.44 -18.25
N ASP A 34 11.07 -37.66 -18.38
CA ASP A 34 10.26 -38.88 -18.55
C ASP A 34 10.98 -40.08 -17.89
N PRO A 35 10.32 -40.84 -16.97
CA PRO A 35 9.03 -40.56 -16.37
C PRO A 35 9.09 -39.33 -15.45
N ASN A 36 8.00 -38.56 -15.38
CA ASN A 36 7.91 -37.35 -14.55
C ASN A 36 6.97 -37.48 -13.34
N PRO A 37 7.18 -38.45 -12.43
CA PRO A 37 6.27 -38.67 -11.31
C PRO A 37 6.32 -37.55 -10.26
N LYS A 38 7.34 -36.68 -10.32
CA LYS A 38 7.55 -35.55 -9.40
C LYS A 38 7.13 -34.21 -10.00
N ASN A 39 6.50 -34.21 -11.17
CA ASN A 39 6.05 -33.01 -11.88
C ASN A 39 7.15 -31.94 -12.03
N ILE A 40 8.36 -32.38 -12.39
CA ILE A 40 9.54 -31.55 -12.59
C ILE A 40 9.29 -30.64 -13.80
N PRO A 41 9.53 -29.31 -13.71
CA PRO A 41 9.25 -28.38 -14.80
C PRO A 41 10.05 -28.71 -16.05
N TRP A 42 9.35 -28.82 -17.19
CA TRP A 42 9.98 -28.92 -18.50
C TRP A 42 10.45 -27.57 -19.00
N CYS A 43 9.69 -26.51 -18.70
CA CYS A 43 10.08 -25.12 -18.92
C CYS A 43 10.61 -24.50 -17.63
N PHE A 44 11.88 -24.13 -17.60
CA PHE A 44 12.52 -23.63 -16.38
C PHE A 44 13.44 -22.44 -16.62
N PHE A 45 13.65 -21.64 -15.59
CA PHE A 45 14.55 -20.49 -15.64
C PHE A 45 16.02 -20.92 -15.82
N ASN A 46 16.80 -20.11 -16.54
CA ASN A 46 18.24 -20.35 -16.68
C ASN A 46 18.99 -20.06 -15.36
N SER A 47 20.25 -20.51 -15.25
CA SER A 47 21.09 -20.32 -14.05
C SER A 47 21.40 -18.86 -13.68
N SER A 48 21.04 -17.91 -14.55
CA SER A 48 21.25 -16.47 -14.39
C SER A 48 19.96 -15.74 -13.98
N ALA A 49 18.82 -16.43 -13.95
CA ALA A 49 17.57 -15.84 -13.54
C ALA A 49 17.57 -15.56 -12.03
N PRO A 50 17.00 -14.43 -11.58
CA PRO A 50 16.83 -14.16 -10.17
C PRO A 50 16.09 -15.32 -9.53
N THR A 51 16.66 -15.88 -8.47
CA THR A 51 16.01 -16.93 -7.67
C THR A 51 14.62 -16.42 -7.26
N PRO A 52 13.54 -17.22 -7.43
CA PRO A 52 12.26 -16.90 -6.83
C PRO A 52 12.49 -16.55 -5.36
N ALA A 53 11.71 -15.61 -4.83
CA ALA A 53 11.79 -15.36 -3.40
C ALA A 53 11.56 -16.70 -2.69
N PRO A 54 12.39 -17.06 -1.69
CA PRO A 54 11.96 -18.12 -0.79
C PRO A 54 10.56 -17.71 -0.30
N GLY A 55 9.61 -18.63 -0.38
CA GLY A 55 8.28 -18.40 0.16
C GLY A 55 8.39 -17.98 1.64
N PRO A 56 7.34 -17.37 2.21
CA PRO A 56 7.32 -17.01 3.61
C PRO A 56 7.80 -18.21 4.45
N PRO A 57 8.71 -17.98 5.42
CA PRO A 57 9.28 -19.08 6.17
C PRO A 57 8.14 -19.85 6.83
N GLY A 58 8.10 -21.16 6.59
CA GLY A 58 7.11 -22.03 7.18
C GLY A 58 7.15 -21.99 8.71
N PRO A 59 6.12 -22.55 9.37
CA PRO A 59 6.07 -22.60 10.84
C PRO A 59 7.36 -23.20 11.40
N LYS A 60 7.95 -22.52 12.40
CA LYS A 60 9.18 -23.01 13.03
C LYS A 60 8.90 -24.31 13.79
N PRO A 61 9.82 -25.29 13.78
CA PRO A 61 9.68 -26.50 14.58
C PRO A 61 9.62 -26.17 16.08
N GLY A 62 8.70 -26.83 16.80
CA GLY A 62 8.45 -26.58 18.23
C GLY A 62 7.75 -25.23 18.46
N CYS A 63 7.60 -24.80 19.72
CA CYS A 63 7.07 -23.48 20.08
C CYS A 63 8.06 -22.34 19.75
N GLY A 64 8.78 -22.45 18.64
CA GLY A 64 9.76 -21.46 18.19
C GLY A 64 9.08 -20.24 17.61
N ILE A 65 9.51 -19.05 18.03
CA ILE A 65 9.03 -17.78 17.50
C ILE A 65 9.96 -17.26 16.40
N PHE A 66 9.42 -16.50 15.45
CA PHE A 66 10.23 -15.77 14.48
C PHE A 66 11.17 -14.77 15.17
N SER A 67 12.35 -14.55 14.57
CA SER A 67 13.30 -13.56 15.10
C SER A 67 12.58 -12.22 15.18
N GLY A 68 12.49 -11.64 16.38
CA GLY A 68 11.96 -10.29 16.59
C GLY A 68 13.02 -9.21 16.37
N ASN A 69 12.60 -7.95 16.22
CA ASN A 69 13.51 -6.83 16.45
C ASN A 69 14.06 -6.89 17.87
N GLN A 70 15.37 -6.74 18.02
CA GLN A 70 16.04 -6.74 19.33
C GLN A 70 16.60 -5.35 19.62
N CYS A 71 16.53 -4.92 20.88
CA CYS A 71 17.18 -3.68 21.31
C CYS A 71 18.47 -3.98 22.07
N SER A 72 19.58 -3.37 21.67
CA SER A 72 20.83 -3.32 22.43
C SER A 72 21.10 -1.86 22.82
N GLY A 73 20.72 -1.48 24.03
CA GLY A 73 20.69 -0.08 24.45
C GLY A 73 19.75 0.74 23.56
N ASN A 74 20.30 1.77 22.89
CA ASN A 74 19.57 2.62 21.95
C ASN A 74 19.65 2.14 20.48
N GLN A 75 20.20 0.95 20.22
CA GLN A 75 20.26 0.39 18.87
C GLN A 75 19.21 -0.69 18.69
N ILE A 76 18.41 -0.55 17.62
CA ILE A 76 17.49 -1.59 17.16
C ILE A 76 18.27 -2.47 16.17
N HIS A 77 18.43 -3.74 16.52
CA HIS A 77 18.92 -4.79 15.66
C HIS A 77 17.74 -5.45 14.97
N THR A 78 17.65 -5.25 13.66
CA THR A 78 16.66 -5.90 12.79
C THR A 78 17.35 -6.99 11.99
N ASP A 79 16.80 -8.21 12.07
CA ASP A 79 17.30 -9.36 11.31
C ASP A 79 17.14 -9.12 9.81
N ALA A 80 18.13 -9.52 9.00
CA ALA A 80 18.12 -9.29 7.55
C ALA A 80 16.91 -9.92 6.85
N SER A 81 16.30 -10.96 7.43
CA SER A 81 15.06 -11.56 6.94
C SER A 81 13.89 -10.57 6.88
N TYR A 82 13.83 -9.55 7.74
CA TYR A 82 12.80 -8.51 7.67
C TYR A 82 12.85 -7.71 6.37
N GLU A 83 14.05 -7.39 5.88
CA GLU A 83 14.21 -6.73 4.57
C GLU A 83 13.84 -7.70 3.44
N ALA A 84 14.13 -8.99 3.58
CA ALA A 84 13.73 -10.01 2.61
C ALA A 84 12.20 -10.18 2.53
N ASN A 85 11.49 -10.07 3.67
CA ASN A 85 10.04 -10.20 3.77
C ASN A 85 9.28 -9.15 2.93
N ARG A 86 9.92 -8.01 2.58
CA ARG A 86 9.38 -7.01 1.65
C ARG A 86 8.90 -7.64 0.33
N TRP A 87 9.56 -8.71 -0.10
CA TRP A 87 9.34 -9.35 -1.40
C TRP A 87 8.45 -10.59 -1.33
N TYR A 88 7.78 -10.83 -0.19
CA TYR A 88 6.96 -12.03 0.03
C TYR A 88 5.51 -11.87 -0.40
N THR A 89 5.16 -10.73 -1.00
CA THR A 89 3.84 -10.58 -1.60
C THR A 89 3.71 -11.57 -2.76
N PRO A 90 2.72 -12.48 -2.75
CA PRO A 90 2.57 -13.46 -3.81
C PRO A 90 2.46 -12.81 -5.18
N LEU A 91 3.07 -13.43 -6.18
CA LEU A 91 3.06 -12.97 -7.56
C LEU A 91 1.95 -13.67 -8.37
N LYS A 92 1.57 -13.05 -9.49
CA LYS A 92 0.54 -13.62 -10.38
C LYS A 92 0.90 -15.05 -10.79
N GLY A 93 0.01 -15.99 -10.48
CA GLY A 93 0.20 -17.42 -10.74
C GLY A 93 0.54 -18.24 -9.50
N GLU A 94 0.84 -17.60 -8.36
CA GLU A 94 1.03 -18.27 -7.08
C GLU A 94 -0.30 -18.51 -6.35
N PRO A 95 -0.40 -19.53 -5.46
CA PRO A 95 -1.66 -19.94 -4.84
C PRO A 95 -2.41 -18.84 -4.09
N ASP A 96 -1.68 -17.94 -3.42
CA ASP A 96 -2.24 -16.91 -2.55
C ASP A 96 -2.28 -15.51 -3.22
N TYR A 97 -2.10 -15.44 -4.55
CA TYR A 97 -2.14 -14.17 -5.27
C TYR A 97 -3.53 -13.53 -5.25
N LEU A 98 -3.58 -12.27 -4.85
CA LEU A 98 -4.74 -11.41 -5.03
C LEU A 98 -4.44 -10.34 -6.10
N PRO A 99 -5.39 -9.98 -6.98
CA PRO A 99 -5.16 -8.93 -7.98
C PRO A 99 -4.65 -7.60 -7.40
N SER A 100 -5.06 -7.27 -6.17
CA SER A 100 -4.61 -6.08 -5.44
C SER A 100 -3.12 -6.09 -5.08
N PHE A 101 -2.46 -7.25 -5.13
CA PHE A 101 -1.02 -7.41 -4.88
C PHE A 101 -0.16 -6.96 -6.05
N GLN A 102 -0.72 -6.88 -7.26
CA GLN A 102 0.00 -6.42 -8.45
C GLN A 102 1.36 -7.14 -8.57
N ASP A 103 2.47 -6.41 -8.73
CA ASP A 103 3.83 -6.95 -8.68
C ASP A 103 4.61 -6.52 -7.43
N TYR A 104 3.94 -6.31 -6.29
CA TYR A 104 4.59 -5.90 -5.03
C TYR A 104 5.66 -6.90 -4.51
N GLY A 105 5.66 -8.15 -5.00
CA GLY A 105 6.75 -9.12 -4.74
C GLY A 105 8.07 -8.81 -5.47
N ARG A 106 8.06 -7.88 -6.44
CA ARG A 106 9.24 -7.46 -7.23
C ARG A 106 9.47 -5.96 -7.18
N LEU A 107 8.42 -5.16 -7.13
CA LEU A 107 8.48 -3.71 -7.23
C LEU A 107 7.63 -3.07 -6.14
N VAL A 108 8.24 -2.25 -5.29
CA VAL A 108 7.52 -1.44 -4.30
C VAL A 108 7.72 0.04 -4.61
N ALA A 109 6.67 0.86 -4.42
CA ALA A 109 6.80 2.31 -4.53
C ALA A 109 5.75 3.05 -3.69
N HIS A 110 6.05 4.31 -3.39
CA HIS A 110 5.07 5.27 -2.87
C HIS A 110 5.32 6.67 -3.45
N ALA A 111 4.26 7.49 -3.47
CA ALA A 111 4.36 8.89 -3.86
C ALA A 111 4.69 9.76 -2.64
N HIS A 112 5.52 10.78 -2.85
CA HIS A 112 5.85 11.81 -1.88
C HIS A 112 5.51 13.18 -2.47
N VAL A 113 4.64 13.92 -1.78
CA VAL A 113 4.17 15.24 -2.22
C VAL A 113 4.83 16.32 -1.37
N THR A 114 5.51 17.25 -2.02
CA THR A 114 6.14 18.40 -1.37
C THR A 114 5.54 19.69 -1.93
N TYR A 115 4.89 20.48 -1.07
CA TYR A 115 4.41 21.81 -1.44
C TYR A 115 5.57 22.81 -1.43
N ALA A 116 5.56 23.73 -2.39
CA ALA A 116 6.65 24.71 -2.53
C ALA A 116 6.72 25.67 -1.33
N ASP A 117 5.57 26.05 -0.78
CA ASP A 117 5.44 26.98 0.33
C ASP A 117 4.07 26.85 1.03
N ALA A 118 3.84 27.70 2.04
CA ALA A 118 2.62 27.73 2.83
C ALA A 118 1.37 28.22 2.06
N THR A 119 1.51 28.74 0.85
CA THR A 119 0.34 29.09 0.00
C THR A 119 -0.35 27.84 -0.53
N LEU A 120 0.37 26.71 -0.59
CA LEU A 120 -0.15 25.43 -1.09
C LEU A 120 -0.75 25.56 -2.50
N THR A 121 -0.13 26.36 -3.37
CA THR A 121 -0.59 26.58 -4.76
C THR A 121 0.25 25.84 -5.80
N SER A 122 1.38 25.26 -5.38
CA SER A 122 2.23 24.40 -6.20
C SER A 122 2.87 23.30 -5.37
N ALA A 123 3.12 22.15 -6.01
CA ALA A 123 3.74 21.00 -5.39
C ALA A 123 4.55 20.18 -6.39
N SER A 124 5.56 19.46 -5.90
CA SER A 124 6.19 18.38 -6.64
C SER A 124 5.75 17.02 -6.11
N VAL A 125 5.52 16.07 -7.00
CA VAL A 125 5.32 14.66 -6.69
C VAL A 125 6.60 13.93 -7.08
N GLU A 126 7.21 13.25 -6.11
CA GLU A 126 8.35 12.35 -6.29
C GLU A 126 7.92 10.91 -6.00
N ILE A 127 8.28 9.99 -6.87
CA ILE A 127 8.01 8.57 -6.71
C ILE A 127 9.25 7.91 -6.14
N ILE A 128 9.12 7.35 -4.94
CA ILE A 128 10.18 6.58 -4.28
C ILE A 128 9.88 5.11 -4.57
N ALA A 129 10.66 4.51 -5.47
CA ALA A 129 10.49 3.15 -5.93
C ALA A 129 11.74 2.31 -5.67
N LYS A 130 11.56 1.02 -5.42
CA LYS A 130 12.64 0.03 -5.29
C LYS A 130 12.20 -1.26 -5.97
N HIS A 131 13.04 -1.75 -6.87
CA HIS A 131 12.90 -3.07 -7.45
C HIS A 131 13.77 -4.08 -6.69
N ARG A 132 13.32 -5.34 -6.63
CA ARG A 132 14.03 -6.45 -5.97
C ARG A 132 15.39 -6.71 -6.62
N ASP A 133 15.41 -6.67 -7.95
CA ASP A 133 16.63 -6.62 -8.76
C ASP A 133 16.95 -5.16 -9.07
N SER A 134 18.04 -4.66 -8.50
CA SER A 134 18.48 -3.27 -8.66
C SER A 134 18.96 -2.93 -10.07
N SER A 135 19.15 -3.92 -10.95
CA SER A 135 19.53 -3.70 -12.36
C SER A 135 18.34 -3.42 -13.27
N VAL A 136 17.11 -3.62 -12.78
CA VAL A 136 15.90 -3.35 -13.55
C VAL A 136 15.63 -1.84 -13.59
N GLU A 137 15.74 -1.29 -14.79
CA GLU A 137 15.41 0.10 -15.07
C GLU A 137 13.92 0.38 -14.87
N LEU A 138 13.61 1.51 -14.23
CA LEU A 138 12.25 1.92 -13.91
C LEU A 138 11.78 3.05 -14.82
N THR A 139 10.54 2.94 -15.27
CA THR A 139 9.81 3.99 -15.98
C THR A 139 8.57 4.37 -15.19
N TYR A 140 8.22 5.66 -15.20
CA TYR A 140 7.11 6.22 -14.44
C TYR A 140 6.06 6.77 -15.39
N VAL A 141 4.78 6.58 -15.05
CA VAL A 141 3.68 7.33 -15.63
C VAL A 141 3.07 8.19 -14.53
N ILE A 142 3.19 9.51 -14.64
CA ILE A 142 2.68 10.44 -13.63
C ILE A 142 1.71 11.39 -14.33
N GLY A 143 0.43 11.35 -13.95
CA GLY A 143 -0.63 12.14 -14.59
C GLY A 143 -0.78 11.83 -16.08
N GLY A 144 -0.66 10.56 -16.47
CA GLY A 144 -0.74 10.09 -17.85
C GLY A 144 0.51 10.33 -18.71
N LYS A 145 1.57 10.96 -18.18
CA LYS A 145 2.81 11.21 -18.91
C LYS A 145 3.88 10.17 -18.54
N LYS A 146 4.30 9.38 -19.54
CA LYS A 146 5.41 8.42 -19.42
C LYS A 146 6.75 9.16 -19.42
N GLN A 147 7.64 8.82 -18.49
CA GLN A 147 8.93 9.48 -18.29
C GLN A 147 9.92 8.60 -17.50
N SER A 148 11.22 8.87 -17.65
CA SER A 148 12.30 8.25 -16.85
C SER A 148 12.56 8.97 -15.53
N SER A 149 12.22 10.26 -15.44
CA SER A 149 12.25 11.02 -14.19
C SER A 149 11.19 10.48 -13.22
N ASN A 150 11.59 10.22 -11.98
CA ASN A 150 10.68 9.84 -10.90
C ASN A 150 9.90 11.03 -10.32
N LYS A 151 10.05 12.24 -10.87
CA LYS A 151 9.49 13.48 -10.32
C LYS A 151 8.70 14.27 -11.35
N ALA A 152 7.60 14.88 -10.92
CA ALA A 152 6.78 15.82 -11.69
C ALA A 152 6.32 17.01 -10.84
N ALA A 153 6.05 18.16 -11.48
CA ALA A 153 5.55 19.37 -10.83
C ALA A 153 4.10 19.65 -11.21
N PHE A 154 3.34 20.17 -10.25
CA PHE A 154 1.93 20.50 -10.36
C PHE A 154 1.64 21.86 -9.74
N SER A 155 0.55 22.49 -10.19
CA SER A 155 0.03 23.74 -9.64
C SER A 155 -1.45 23.59 -9.31
N ALA A 156 -2.03 24.62 -8.71
CA ALA A 156 -3.45 24.72 -8.39
C ALA A 156 -4.39 24.57 -9.61
N SER A 157 -3.87 24.58 -10.85
CA SER A 157 -4.66 24.22 -12.03
C SER A 157 -4.99 22.73 -12.12
N GLN A 158 -4.29 21.87 -11.37
CA GLN A 158 -4.55 20.44 -11.31
C GLN A 158 -5.70 20.17 -10.33
N THR A 159 -6.93 20.17 -10.86
CA THR A 159 -8.16 19.95 -10.07
C THR A 159 -8.52 18.48 -9.91
N GLU A 160 -8.07 17.65 -10.84
CA GLU A 160 -8.28 16.21 -10.84
C GLU A 160 -7.16 15.47 -10.11
N GLN A 161 -7.45 14.25 -9.68
CA GLN A 161 -6.46 13.37 -9.09
C GLN A 161 -5.39 12.97 -10.11
N VAL A 162 -4.15 12.82 -9.65
CA VAL A 162 -3.01 12.40 -10.47
C VAL A 162 -2.80 10.91 -10.28
N THR A 163 -3.05 10.14 -11.34
CA THR A 163 -2.74 8.71 -11.40
C THR A 163 -1.23 8.49 -11.55
N ILE A 164 -0.74 7.41 -10.94
CA ILE A 164 0.68 7.08 -10.92
C ILE A 164 0.86 5.58 -11.16
N SER A 165 1.70 5.24 -12.12
CA SER A 165 2.20 3.89 -12.31
C SER A 165 3.72 3.84 -12.40
N VAL A 166 4.29 2.71 -11.97
CA VAL A 166 5.72 2.41 -12.05
C VAL A 166 5.88 1.09 -12.79
N MET A 167 6.76 1.06 -13.77
CA MET A 167 7.01 -0.11 -14.63
C MET A 167 8.50 -0.44 -14.64
N GLY A 168 8.86 -1.69 -14.39
CA GLY A 168 10.19 -2.23 -14.62
C GLY A 168 10.39 -2.66 -16.07
N ALA A 169 11.63 -2.59 -16.55
CA ALA A 169 12.01 -3.10 -17.87
C ALA A 169 11.79 -4.62 -18.05
N ASP A 170 11.66 -5.35 -16.94
CA ASP A 170 11.33 -6.78 -16.89
C ASP A 170 9.81 -7.06 -17.03
N GLY A 171 8.99 -6.02 -17.15
CA GLY A 171 7.55 -6.10 -17.27
C GLY A 171 6.79 -6.04 -15.94
N SER A 172 7.48 -5.95 -14.79
CA SER A 172 6.82 -5.69 -13.51
C SER A 172 6.12 -4.34 -13.52
N ALA A 173 4.93 -4.24 -12.93
CA ALA A 173 4.18 -3.00 -12.87
C ALA A 173 3.35 -2.88 -11.59
N ILE A 174 3.31 -1.66 -11.05
CA ILE A 174 2.42 -1.27 -9.97
C ILE A 174 1.73 0.06 -10.27
N GLU A 175 0.44 0.12 -9.98
CA GLU A 175 -0.41 1.29 -9.92
C GLU A 175 -0.52 1.73 -8.46
N LEU A 176 -0.22 2.99 -8.18
CA LEU A 176 -0.32 3.56 -6.84
C LEU A 176 -1.68 4.20 -6.63
N ASP A 177 -2.07 4.35 -5.36
CA ASP A 177 -3.22 5.19 -5.00
C ASP A 177 -3.01 6.60 -5.57
N PRO A 178 -4.02 7.18 -6.24
CA PRO A 178 -3.86 8.47 -6.90
C PRO A 178 -3.58 9.59 -5.89
N VAL A 179 -2.72 10.52 -6.31
CA VAL A 179 -2.40 11.72 -5.53
C VAL A 179 -3.50 12.75 -5.73
N ASP A 180 -3.99 13.29 -4.63
CA ASP A 180 -4.86 14.45 -4.62
C ASP A 180 -4.17 15.56 -3.83
N PHE A 181 -4.41 16.81 -4.23
CA PHE A 181 -3.71 17.94 -3.66
C PHE A 181 -4.59 18.71 -2.69
N ARG A 182 -3.95 19.35 -1.71
CA ARG A 182 -4.63 20.07 -0.63
C ARG A 182 -5.50 21.21 -1.14
N TRP A 183 -5.13 21.84 -2.26
CA TRP A 183 -5.93 22.88 -2.89
C TRP A 183 -7.28 22.35 -3.44
N ASN A 184 -7.39 21.06 -3.76
CA ASN A 184 -8.63 20.45 -4.27
C ASN A 184 -9.70 20.21 -3.19
N ALA A 185 -9.35 20.31 -1.90
CA ALA A 185 -10.30 20.15 -0.80
C ALA A 185 -11.28 21.34 -0.65
N GLY A 186 -11.12 22.39 -1.47
CA GLY A 186 -11.90 23.64 -1.36
C GLY A 186 -11.61 24.40 -0.07
N GLU A 187 -12.18 25.59 0.09
CA GLU A 187 -12.13 26.34 1.35
C GLU A 187 -13.23 25.88 2.32
N VAL A 188 -13.06 26.15 3.61
CA VAL A 188 -14.14 25.94 4.58
C VAL A 188 -15.12 27.09 4.42
N LYS A 189 -16.37 26.80 4.08
CA LYS A 189 -17.41 27.83 3.93
C LYS A 189 -17.50 28.67 5.21
N GLU A 190 -17.43 29.99 5.04
CA GLU A 190 -17.60 30.90 6.17
C GLU A 190 -19.02 30.82 6.72
N ARG A 191 -19.14 30.88 8.05
CA ARG A 191 -20.43 30.91 8.74
C ARG A 191 -20.51 32.14 9.62
N LYS A 192 -21.71 32.71 9.71
CA LYS A 192 -21.98 33.79 10.67
C LYS A 192 -21.92 33.17 12.09
N GLY A 193 -21.00 33.65 12.92
CA GLY A 193 -20.67 33.02 14.20
C GLY A 193 -19.56 31.96 14.13
N ASP A 194 -18.80 31.90 13.02
CA ASP A 194 -17.50 31.20 12.98
C ASP A 194 -16.56 31.92 13.95
N TYR A 195 -16.34 31.30 15.11
CA TYR A 195 -15.63 31.81 16.28
C TYR A 195 -14.10 31.96 16.08
N ARG A 196 -13.67 32.54 14.96
CA ARG A 196 -12.26 32.89 14.71
C ARG A 196 -11.81 33.97 15.71
N GLY A 197 -10.58 33.88 16.21
CA GLY A 197 -10.03 34.86 17.14
C GLY A 197 -10.23 34.57 18.64
N GLY A 198 -10.45 33.31 19.04
CA GLY A 198 -10.42 32.90 20.44
C GLY A 198 -11.78 32.74 21.13
N GLN A 199 -12.89 32.71 20.38
CA GLN A 199 -14.19 32.34 20.92
C GLN A 199 -14.37 30.80 20.92
N LYS A 200 -15.11 30.28 21.91
CA LYS A 200 -15.29 28.84 22.16
C LYS A 200 -16.17 28.21 21.06
N GLY A 201 -15.66 27.20 20.37
CA GLY A 201 -16.42 26.34 19.47
C GLY A 201 -16.40 24.88 19.93
N ALA A 202 -17.33 24.08 19.45
CA ALA A 202 -17.41 22.65 19.75
C ALA A 202 -17.03 21.79 18.53
N ILE A 203 -16.40 20.65 18.79
CA ILE A 203 -16.10 19.59 17.82
C ILE A 203 -16.82 18.33 18.30
N VAL A 204 -17.38 17.56 17.38
CA VAL A 204 -17.93 16.22 17.66
C VAL A 204 -16.91 15.16 17.27
N GLU A 205 -16.67 14.19 18.15
CA GLU A 205 -15.90 13.00 17.82
C GLU A 205 -16.84 11.89 17.35
N MET A 206 -16.71 11.49 16.08
CA MET A 206 -17.55 10.45 15.46
C MET A 206 -16.84 9.10 15.57
N PHE A 207 -16.77 8.59 16.80
CA PHE A 207 -16.04 7.37 17.15
C PHE A 207 -16.58 6.15 16.40
N GLY A 208 -15.77 5.57 15.50
CA GLY A 208 -16.12 4.34 14.77
C GLY A 208 -17.18 4.49 13.67
N TRP A 209 -17.52 5.72 13.26
CA TRP A 209 -18.52 5.96 12.20
C TRP A 209 -17.90 5.87 10.79
N PRO A 210 -18.58 5.21 9.83
CA PRO A 210 -18.20 5.24 8.42
C PRO A 210 -18.17 6.67 7.83
N HIS A 211 -17.29 6.91 6.86
CA HIS A 211 -17.15 8.21 6.20
C HIS A 211 -18.45 8.71 5.57
N ALA A 212 -19.21 7.81 4.94
CA ALA A 212 -20.49 8.14 4.33
C ALA A 212 -21.56 8.57 5.36
N GLU A 213 -21.54 8.02 6.58
CA GLU A 213 -22.47 8.42 7.64
C GLU A 213 -22.04 9.74 8.26
N VAL A 214 -20.75 9.93 8.53
CA VAL A 214 -20.20 11.22 8.97
C VAL A 214 -20.56 12.34 7.98
N GLU A 215 -20.50 12.05 6.69
CA GLU A 215 -20.89 12.99 5.66
C GLU A 215 -22.35 13.45 5.79
N GLN A 216 -23.28 12.51 5.98
CA GLN A 216 -24.70 12.81 6.12
C GLN A 216 -24.97 13.72 7.33
N GLU A 217 -24.25 13.50 8.43
CA GLU A 217 -24.35 14.26 9.67
C GLU A 217 -23.80 15.70 9.54
N CYS A 218 -22.91 15.97 8.59
CA CYS A 218 -22.28 17.29 8.48
C CYS A 218 -23.27 18.45 8.25
N LYS A 219 -24.45 18.19 7.67
CA LYS A 219 -25.53 19.17 7.56
C LYS A 219 -26.09 19.55 8.93
N ASP A 220 -26.38 18.56 9.76
CA ASP A 220 -26.98 18.77 11.07
C ASP A 220 -25.95 19.32 12.05
N LEU A 221 -24.71 18.82 12.01
CA LEU A 221 -23.57 19.42 12.73
C LEU A 221 -23.41 20.91 12.40
N ALA A 222 -23.53 21.28 11.12
CA ALA A 222 -23.46 22.67 10.72
C ALA A 222 -24.63 23.51 11.28
N ALA A 223 -25.85 22.99 11.22
CA ALA A 223 -27.07 23.64 11.72
C ALA A 223 -27.08 23.80 13.24
N MET A 224 -26.56 22.82 13.97
CA MET A 224 -26.39 22.84 15.43
C MET A 224 -25.24 23.75 15.90
N GLY A 225 -24.41 24.25 14.98
CA GLY A 225 -23.32 25.18 15.29
C GLY A 225 -21.98 24.52 15.64
N TYR A 226 -21.83 23.21 15.44
CA TYR A 226 -20.53 22.55 15.58
C TYR A 226 -19.54 23.07 14.53
N LEU A 227 -18.29 23.32 14.94
CA LEU A 227 -17.24 23.88 14.08
C LEU A 227 -16.45 22.83 13.32
N GLY A 228 -16.48 21.59 13.80
CA GLY A 228 -15.80 20.50 13.16
C GLY A 228 -16.24 19.14 13.66
N VAL A 229 -15.77 18.14 12.95
CA VAL A 229 -15.91 16.74 13.26
C VAL A 229 -14.51 16.12 13.32
N LYS A 230 -14.24 15.35 14.37
CA LYS A 230 -13.07 14.48 14.45
C LYS A 230 -13.47 13.10 13.96
N VAL A 231 -12.76 12.61 12.95
CA VAL A 231 -12.97 11.27 12.39
C VAL A 231 -11.96 10.29 12.96
N PHE A 232 -12.37 9.03 13.02
CA PHE A 232 -11.53 7.92 13.43
C PHE A 232 -10.31 7.73 12.52
N PRO A 233 -9.28 7.00 12.96
CA PRO A 233 -8.12 6.70 12.12
C PRO A 233 -8.55 6.19 10.75
N VAL A 234 -8.09 6.88 9.71
CA VAL A 234 -8.50 6.67 8.30
C VAL A 234 -7.56 5.72 7.55
N MET A 235 -6.45 5.37 8.18
CA MET A 235 -5.37 4.59 7.59
C MET A 235 -5.76 3.11 7.60
N GLU A 236 -5.23 2.36 6.65
CA GLU A 236 -5.40 0.92 6.58
C GLU A 236 -4.89 0.26 7.86
N GLN A 237 -5.75 -0.54 8.47
CA GLN A 237 -5.53 -1.13 9.77
C GLN A 237 -5.61 -2.65 9.74
N VAL A 238 -5.08 -3.31 10.77
CA VAL A 238 -5.22 -4.75 10.93
C VAL A 238 -6.70 -5.16 10.92
N MET A 239 -7.02 -6.19 10.14
CA MET A 239 -8.30 -6.87 10.13
C MET A 239 -8.04 -8.37 10.23
N SER A 240 -8.83 -9.07 11.05
CA SER A 240 -8.72 -10.49 11.31
C SER A 240 -10.05 -11.18 11.03
N THR A 241 -9.99 -12.43 10.57
CA THR A 241 -11.12 -13.35 10.52
C THR A 241 -11.28 -14.14 11.82
N GLN A 242 -10.27 -14.10 12.69
CA GLN A 242 -10.28 -14.76 14.00
C GLN A 242 -10.55 -13.74 15.12
N PRO A 243 -11.35 -14.10 16.13
CA PRO A 243 -11.60 -13.22 17.27
C PRO A 243 -10.34 -13.06 18.13
N PHE A 244 -10.14 -11.87 18.69
CA PHE A 244 -9.13 -11.59 19.70
C PHE A 244 -9.83 -11.17 20.99
N ASN A 245 -9.53 -11.82 22.11
CA ASN A 245 -10.26 -11.64 23.38
C ASN A 245 -11.78 -11.73 23.22
N ASN A 246 -12.26 -12.76 22.50
CA ASN A 246 -13.68 -12.97 22.17
C ASN A 246 -14.36 -11.83 21.38
N MET A 247 -13.58 -10.94 20.75
CA MET A 247 -14.09 -9.88 19.89
C MET A 247 -13.51 -9.99 18.48
N LEU A 248 -14.37 -9.98 17.47
CA LEU A 248 -13.94 -9.85 16.08
C LEU A 248 -13.67 -8.38 15.76
N ASN A 249 -12.43 -8.06 15.37
CA ASN A 249 -12.01 -6.70 14.94
C ASN A 249 -12.44 -5.58 15.92
N PRO A 250 -11.94 -5.58 17.16
CA PRO A 250 -12.29 -4.57 18.16
C PRO A 250 -11.83 -3.16 17.75
N TRP A 251 -12.46 -2.12 18.32
CA TRP A 251 -12.25 -0.71 17.91
C TRP A 251 -10.78 -0.28 17.92
N TYR A 252 -9.97 -0.82 18.84
CA TYR A 252 -8.56 -0.45 18.96
C TYR A 252 -7.68 -1.00 17.83
N PHE A 253 -8.20 -1.90 16.98
CA PHE A 253 -7.51 -2.29 15.75
C PHE A 253 -7.34 -1.10 14.80
N MET A 254 -8.23 -0.10 14.86
CA MET A 254 -8.09 1.16 14.11
C MET A 254 -6.80 1.92 14.46
N TYR A 255 -6.23 1.65 15.64
CA TYR A 255 -4.95 2.22 16.09
C TYR A 255 -3.77 1.27 15.82
N GLN A 256 -3.92 0.28 14.92
CA GLN A 256 -2.85 -0.64 14.48
C GLN A 256 -2.68 -0.55 12.96
N PRO A 257 -2.04 0.52 12.42
CA PRO A 257 -1.96 0.71 10.99
C PRO A 257 -1.00 -0.30 10.34
N VAL A 258 -1.43 -0.93 9.25
CA VAL A 258 -0.58 -1.82 8.42
C VAL A 258 0.04 -1.06 7.24
N SER A 259 -0.59 0.03 6.82
CA SER A 259 -0.08 0.96 5.83
C SER A 259 -0.70 2.35 6.04
N TYR A 260 -0.14 3.37 5.39
CA TYR A 260 -0.71 4.72 5.37
C TYR A 260 -1.70 4.96 4.22
N ARG A 261 -2.16 3.90 3.56
CA ARG A 261 -3.25 4.03 2.58
C ARG A 261 -4.50 4.52 3.32
N LEU A 262 -5.20 5.48 2.72
CA LEU A 262 -6.36 6.13 3.33
C LEU A 262 -7.64 5.36 3.00
N GLN A 263 -7.64 4.07 3.29
CA GLN A 263 -8.75 3.16 3.08
C GLN A 263 -8.76 2.14 4.21
N GLY A 264 -9.91 1.85 4.77
CA GLY A 264 -10.00 0.99 5.94
C GLY A 264 -11.43 0.67 6.30
N ARG A 265 -11.65 0.31 7.56
CA ARG A 265 -12.97 -0.11 8.06
C ARG A 265 -14.03 0.99 7.90
N MET A 266 -13.62 2.26 7.93
CA MET A 266 -14.52 3.41 7.87
C MET A 266 -14.93 3.77 6.43
N GLY A 267 -14.29 3.19 5.43
CA GLY A 267 -14.59 3.43 4.03
C GLY A 267 -13.35 3.58 3.16
N THR A 268 -13.60 3.91 1.90
CA THR A 268 -12.63 4.14 0.85
C THR A 268 -12.05 5.56 0.91
N ARG A 269 -10.93 5.75 0.23
CA ARG A 269 -10.30 7.07 0.03
C ARG A 269 -11.23 8.07 -0.66
N ASP A 270 -12.08 7.59 -1.56
CA ASP A 270 -13.03 8.43 -2.29
C ASP A 270 -14.17 8.89 -1.38
N GLU A 271 -14.72 8.01 -0.54
CA GLU A 271 -15.70 8.38 0.49
C GLU A 271 -15.11 9.38 1.49
N LEU A 272 -13.87 9.16 1.94
CA LEU A 272 -13.15 10.12 2.81
C LEU A 272 -13.05 11.50 2.14
N ARG A 273 -12.66 11.55 0.86
CA ARG A 273 -12.55 12.80 0.10
C ARG A 273 -13.91 13.49 -0.04
N HIS A 274 -14.95 12.73 -0.37
CA HIS A 274 -16.29 13.24 -0.57
C HIS A 274 -16.84 13.84 0.73
N MET A 275 -16.72 13.11 1.85
CA MET A 275 -17.05 13.59 3.19
C MET A 275 -16.31 14.89 3.53
N ILE A 276 -14.99 14.96 3.30
CA ILE A 276 -14.21 16.19 3.53
C ILE A 276 -14.75 17.36 2.71
N LYS A 277 -15.02 17.17 1.41
CA LYS A 277 -15.56 18.22 0.53
C LYS A 277 -16.94 18.67 1.01
N THR A 278 -17.85 17.74 1.30
CA THR A 278 -19.21 18.02 1.75
C THR A 278 -19.20 18.79 3.08
N CYS A 279 -18.51 18.29 4.11
CA CYS A 279 -18.42 18.95 5.41
C CYS A 279 -17.83 20.36 5.30
N ARG A 280 -16.76 20.55 4.52
CA ARG A 280 -16.15 21.88 4.30
C ARG A 280 -17.08 22.83 3.58
N SER A 281 -17.85 22.36 2.60
CA SER A 281 -18.87 23.15 1.89
C SER A 281 -19.99 23.65 2.81
N LEU A 282 -20.18 23.00 3.95
CA LEU A 282 -21.15 23.36 4.99
C LEU A 282 -20.51 24.18 6.13
N GLY A 283 -19.20 24.42 6.07
CA GLY A 283 -18.46 25.18 7.08
C GLY A 283 -18.01 24.33 8.29
N VAL A 284 -18.05 23.00 8.16
CA VAL A 284 -17.59 22.04 9.17
C VAL A 284 -16.15 21.60 8.84
N ARG A 285 -15.23 21.79 9.78
CA ARG A 285 -13.84 21.31 9.65
C ARG A 285 -13.77 19.80 9.90
N VAL A 286 -12.88 19.11 9.20
CA VAL A 286 -12.62 17.68 9.45
C VAL A 286 -11.24 17.55 10.08
N TYR A 287 -11.18 16.90 11.24
CA TYR A 287 -9.96 16.60 11.97
C TYR A 287 -9.70 15.09 11.88
N ALA A 288 -8.58 14.71 11.29
CA ALA A 288 -8.18 13.32 11.20
C ALA A 288 -7.46 12.88 12.48
N ASP A 289 -7.78 11.68 12.98
CA ASP A 289 -6.99 10.99 13.98
C ASP A 289 -5.81 10.28 13.29
N ALA A 290 -4.60 10.82 13.42
CA ALA A 290 -3.41 10.33 12.75
C ALA A 290 -2.50 9.56 13.72
N VAL A 291 -2.41 8.25 13.53
CA VAL A 291 -1.53 7.35 14.29
C VAL A 291 -0.19 7.22 13.56
N ILE A 292 0.75 8.11 13.90
CA ILE A 292 2.09 8.16 13.28
C ILE A 292 3.21 7.68 14.21
N ASN A 293 2.88 7.43 15.47
CA ASN A 293 3.82 7.01 16.50
C ASN A 293 4.30 5.55 16.30
N HIS A 294 3.43 4.68 15.80
CA HIS A 294 3.69 3.25 15.63
C HIS A 294 2.89 2.69 14.46
N MET A 295 3.30 1.51 13.98
CA MET A 295 2.56 0.65 13.05
C MET A 295 2.12 -0.62 13.79
N SER A 296 1.31 -1.46 13.14
CA SER A 296 1.00 -2.79 13.67
C SER A 296 2.31 -3.56 13.91
N GLY A 297 2.60 -3.92 15.16
CA GLY A 297 3.71 -4.80 15.49
C GLY A 297 3.48 -6.18 14.87
N GLY A 298 4.56 -6.82 14.38
CA GLY A 298 4.60 -8.12 13.69
C GLY A 298 3.28 -8.88 13.75
N GLY A 299 2.49 -8.73 12.67
CA GLY A 299 1.04 -8.82 12.68
C GLY A 299 0.50 -9.89 13.60
N ASN A 300 0.02 -9.50 14.78
CA ASN A 300 -0.71 -10.34 15.71
C ASN A 300 -0.34 -11.84 15.69
N ASP A 301 0.94 -12.17 15.75
CA ASP A 301 1.40 -13.42 16.40
C ASP A 301 1.18 -13.28 17.91
N ALA A 302 0.00 -12.80 18.29
CA ALA A 302 -0.47 -12.68 19.65
C ALA A 302 -0.95 -14.07 20.08
N ASN A 303 0.04 -14.93 20.38
CA ASN A 303 -0.02 -16.24 21.05
C ASN A 303 -0.95 -17.31 20.46
#